data_AF-A0A6B0BDQ8-F1
#
_entry.id   AF-A0A6B0BDQ8-F1
#
_cell.length_a   1.000
_cell.length_b   1.000
_cell.length_c   1.000
_cell.angle_alpha   90.00
_cell.angle_beta   90.00
_cell.angle_gamma   90.00
#
_symmetry.space_group_name_H-M   'P 1'
#
loop_
_entity.id
_entity.type
_entity.pdbx_description
1 polymer ?
#
loop_
_entity_poly.entity_id
_entity_poly.type
_entity_poly.pdbx_seq_one_letter_code
_entity_poly.pdbx_strand_id
1 'polypeptide(L)' 'IEEAIYLSDRIVLLGEGCNIISQYEITASHPRSRNDSHLLKIRNEIMETFALNHHQVEPEYYL' A
#
# COMPACT_ATOMS: atom_id res chain seq x y z
N ILE A 1 -1.82 -5.40 -3.65
CA ILE A 1 -2.32 -4.49 -2.59
C ILE A 1 -3.48 -5.14 -1.84
N GLU A 2 -4.52 -5.60 -2.56
CA GLU A 2 -5.68 -6.27 -1.95
C GLU A 2 -5.28 -7.43 -1.03
N GLU A 3 -4.46 -8.38 -1.48
CA GLU A 3 -4.03 -9.53 -0.67
C GLU A 3 -3.32 -9.10 0.60
N ALA A 4 -2.44 -8.09 0.53
CA ALA A 4 -1.74 -7.56 1.69
C ALA A 4 -2.71 -6.97 2.72
N ILE A 5 -3.78 -6.31 2.27
CA ILE A 5 -4.82 -5.72 3.13
C ILE A 5 -5.70 -6.77 3.78
N TYR A 6 -5.97 -7.91 3.14
CA TYR A 6 -6.85 -8.93 3.72
C TYR A 6 -6.13 -10.03 4.49
N LEU A 7 -4.83 -10.23 4.25
CA LEU A 7 -4.07 -11.36 4.79
C LEU A 7 -2.97 -10.97 5.80
N SER A 8 -2.55 -9.70 5.86
CA SER A 8 -1.41 -9.29 6.69
C SER A 8 -1.83 -8.35 7.82
N ASP A 9 -1.32 -8.55 9.03
CA ASP A 9 -1.53 -7.59 10.14
C ASP A 9 -0.69 -6.31 10.00
N ARG A 10 0.38 -6.38 9.19
CA ARG A 10 1.25 -5.24 8.90
C ARG A 10 1.62 -5.20 7.43
N ILE A 11 1.57 -4.01 6.85
CA ILE A 11 1.93 -3.73 5.46
C ILE A 11 3.04 -2.69 5.48
N VAL A 12 4.11 -2.95 4.74
CA VAL A 12 5.21 -2.01 4.54
C VAL A 12 5.22 -1.63 3.06
N LEU A 13 5.09 -0.33 2.79
CA LEU A 13 5.19 0.20 1.45
C LEU A 13 6.63 0.62 1.20
N LEU A 14 7.27 -0.04 0.23
CA LEU A 14 8.63 0.25 -0.18
C LEU A 14 8.65 1.14 -1.43
N GLY A 15 9.63 2.03 -1.50
CA GLY A 15 9.93 2.83 -2.68
C GLY A 15 11.24 2.42 -3.34
N GLU A 16 11.80 3.34 -4.10
CA GLU A 16 13.08 3.15 -4.79
C GLU A 16 14.21 2.84 -3.81
N GLY A 17 15.11 1.92 -4.20
CA GLY A 17 16.24 1.51 -3.36
C GLY A 17 15.81 0.78 -2.07
N CYS A 18 14.60 0.21 -2.03
CA CYS A 18 14.01 -0.47 -0.87
C CYS A 18 13.86 0.43 0.37
N ASN A 19 13.72 1.75 0.18
CA ASN A 19 13.38 2.64 1.29
C ASN A 19 11.95 2.37 1.78
N ILE A 20 11.72 2.50 3.08
CA ILE A 20 10.38 2.38 3.65
C ILE A 20 9.69 3.73 3.48
N ILE A 21 8.68 3.80 2.62
CA ILE A 21 7.87 5.00 2.43
C ILE A 21 6.85 5.12 3.57
N SER A 22 6.14 4.02 3.87
CA SER A 22 5.06 4.02 4.84
C SER A 22 4.83 2.62 5.42
N GLN A 23 4.16 2.59 6.57
CA GLN A 23 3.80 1.36 7.27
C GLN A 23 2.38 1.47 7.78
N TYR A 24 1.61 0.40 7.59
CA TYR A 24 0.21 0.34 7.97
C TYR A 24 0.01 -0.88 8.86
N GLU A 25 -0.54 -0.66 10.05
CA GLU A 25 -0.99 -1.73 10.93
C GLU A 25 -2.50 -1.91 10.77
N ILE A 26 -2.93 -3.16 10.61
CA ILE A 26 -4.33 -3.51 10.47
C ILE A 26 -4.78 -4.16 11.77
N THR A 27 -5.68 -3.49 12.48
CA THR A 27 -6.23 -3.98 13.76
C THR A 27 -7.51 -4.81 13.58
N ALA A 28 -8.04 -4.88 12.36
CA ALA A 28 -9.23 -5.66 12.03
C ALA A 28 -8.96 -7.17 12.09
N SER A 29 -9.81 -7.90 12.83
CA SER A 29 -9.70 -9.35 12.97
C SER A 29 -10.04 -10.10 11.68
N HIS A 30 -9.50 -11.32 11.57
CA HIS A 30 -9.85 -12.24 10.48
C HIS A 30 -11.16 -12.99 10.79
N PRO A 31 -11.99 -13.31 9.76
CA PRO A 31 -11.85 -12.92 8.36
C PRO A 31 -12.23 -11.45 8.13
N ARG A 32 -11.44 -10.74 7.32
CA ARG A 32 -11.64 -9.32 7.05
C ARG A 32 -12.72 -9.09 5.99
N SER A 33 -13.57 -8.08 6.19
CA SER A 33 -14.63 -7.70 5.25
C SER A 33 -14.12 -6.73 4.20
N ARG A 34 -14.46 -6.97 2.93
CA ARG A 34 -14.14 -6.05 1.82
C ARG A 34 -14.86 -4.70 1.90
N ASN A 35 -15.93 -4.64 2.69
CA ASN A 35 -16.74 -3.43 2.86
C ASN A 35 -16.39 -2.67 4.15
N ASP A 36 -15.35 -3.11 4.86
CA ASP A 36 -14.85 -2.41 6.04
C ASP A 36 -14.28 -1.04 5.65
N SER A 37 -14.83 0.03 6.22
CA SER A 37 -14.45 1.40 5.86
C SER A 37 -13.02 1.75 6.24
N HIS A 38 -12.47 1.13 7.29
CA HIS A 38 -11.08 1.33 7.70
C HIS A 38 -10.13 0.67 6.70
N LEU A 39 -10.43 -0.56 6.25
CA LEU A 39 -9.63 -1.25 5.24
C LEU A 39 -9.69 -0.54 3.87
N LEU A 40 -10.86 -0.03 3.49
CA LEU A 40 -11.02 0.78 2.29
C LEU A 40 -10.19 2.07 2.34
N LYS A 41 -10.12 2.71 3.52
CA LYS A 41 -9.29 3.90 3.72
C LYS A 41 -7.80 3.59 3.55
N ILE A 42 -7.30 2.54 4.22
CA ILE A 42 -5.91 2.09 4.09
C ILE A 42 -5.57 1.77 2.62
N ARG A 43 -6.48 1.09 1.91
CA ARG A 43 -6.30 0.80 0.49
C ARG A 43 -6.09 2.06 -0.34
N ASN A 44 -6.95 3.05 -0.14
CA ASN A 44 -6.89 4.30 -0.88
C ASN A 44 -5.60 5.07 -0.56
N GLU A 45 -5.19 5.11 0.72
CA GLU A 45 -3.93 5.74 1.14
C GLU A 45 -2.70 5.06 0.52
N ILE A 46 -2.66 3.72 0.49
CA ILE A 46 -1.58 2.97 -0.17
C ILE A 46 -1.54 3.30 -1.66
N MET A 47 -2.69 3.31 -2.34
CA MET A 47 -2.78 3.61 -3.78
C MET A 47 -2.33 5.04 -4.09
N GLU A 48 -2.76 6.01 -3.31
CA GLU A 48 -2.38 7.42 -3.49
C GLU A 48 -0.87 7.60 -3.24
N THR A 49 -0.35 7.05 -2.14
CA THR A 49 1.08 7.12 -1.81
C THR A 49 1.91 6.44 -2.90
N PHE A 50 1.50 5.26 -3.37
CA PHE A 50 2.17 4.57 -4.46
C PHE A 50 2.17 5.39 -5.75
N ALA A 51 1.02 5.96 -6.14
CA ALA A 51 0.92 6.78 -7.34
C ALA A 51 1.80 8.03 -7.28
N LEU A 52 1.83 8.74 -6.15
CA LEU A 52 2.67 9.92 -5.95
C LEU A 52 4.16 9.58 -6.07
N ASN A 53 4.60 8.49 -5.44
CA ASN A 53 6.00 8.05 -5.52
C ASN A 53 6.37 7.56 -6.92
N HIS A 54 5.46 6.90 -7.64
CA HIS A 54 5.72 6.44 -9.01
C HIS A 54 5.74 7.58 -10.05
N HIS A 55 4.97 8.66 -9.86
CA HIS A 55 5.01 9.82 -10.77
C HIS A 55 6.30 10.63 -10.64
N GLN A 56 7.04 10.50 -9.54
CA GLN A 56 8.35 11.14 -9.36
C GLN A 56 9.48 10.39 -10.05
N VAL A 57 9.24 9.15 -10.48
CA VAL A 57 10.24 8.29 -11.10
C VAL A 57 9.76 8.00 -12.52
N GLU A 58 9.98 8.95 -13.44
CA GLU A 58 9.90 8.63 -14.86
C GLU A 58 11.04 7.62 -15.15
N PRO A 59 10.74 6.42 -15.68
CA PRO A 59 11.79 5.49 -16.06
C PRO A 59 12.53 6.06 -17.27
N GLU A 60 13.83 6.31 -17.13
CA GLU A 60 14.74 6.53 -18.26
C GLU A 60 14.83 5.22 -19.08
N TYR A 61 13.86 4.98 -19.94
CA TYR A 61 14.03 3.98 -21.00
C TYR A 61 14.89 4.60 -22.10
N TYR A 62 16.20 4.36 -22.04
CA TYR A 62 17.05 4.44 -23.22
C TYR A 62 16.74 3.22 -24.10
N LEU A 63 16.16 3.48 -25.28
CA LEU A 63 16.05 2.53 -26.40
C LEU A 63 17.40 2.38 -27.12
#